data_AF-A0A2E7SG91-F1
#
_entry.id   AF-A0A2E7SG91-F1
#
_cell.length_a   1.000
_cell.length_b   1.000
_cell.length_c   1.000
_cell.angle_alpha   90.00
_cell.angle_beta   90.00
_cell.angle_gamma   90.00
#
_symmetry.space_group_name_H-M   'P 1'
#
loop_
_entity.id
_entity.type
_entity.pdbx_description
1 polymer ?
#
loop_
_entity_poly.entity_id
_entity_poly.type
_entity_poly.pdbx_seq_one_letter_code
_entity_poly.pdbx_strand_id
1 'polypeptide(L)'
;MAETDIEELREERLKRLLPTGRGVWIPIDHGASDWPVDGLQDIGTLVEEITRGRGADAIVCHRGPLKSHYDNTHDNWRGGWVLHLSVSTRHSGDKAGWKVLAGEAVNVVVSAVERGATGVSVQVNLGDEHESNMLATLASVADECQLLGVPLLGMMYPRGEYLKLMDGDDTNGV
;
A
#
# COMPACT_ATOMS: atom_id res chain seq x y z
N MET A 1 14.81 14.62 24.58
CA MET A 1 13.93 13.67 23.88
C MET A 1 14.84 12.55 23.46
N ALA A 2 14.52 11.30 23.82
CA ALA A 2 15.33 10.17 23.36
C ALA A 2 15.25 10.15 21.82
N GLU A 3 16.40 10.06 21.18
CA GLU A 3 16.50 9.79 19.75
C GLU A 3 15.94 8.38 19.58
N THR A 4 14.68 8.26 19.15
CA THR A 4 14.07 6.95 18.89
C THR A 4 14.87 6.32 17.76
N ASP A 5 15.43 5.13 18.00
CA ASP A 5 16.14 4.38 17.00
C ASP A 5 15.17 4.10 15.83
N ILE A 6 15.60 4.42 14.60
CA ILE A 6 14.81 4.19 13.39
C ILE A 6 14.44 2.71 13.25
N GLU A 7 15.32 1.80 13.70
CA GLU A 7 15.02 0.37 13.69
C GLU A 7 13.95 0.02 14.73
N GLU A 8 13.99 0.61 15.93
CA GLU A 8 12.94 0.43 16.95
C GLU A 8 11.59 0.93 16.44
N LEU A 9 11.55 2.11 15.81
CA LEU A 9 10.33 2.66 15.18
C LEU A 9 9.78 1.74 14.10
N ARG A 10 10.66 1.18 13.27
CA ARG A 10 10.28 0.22 12.23
C ARG A 10 9.69 -1.04 12.83
N GLU A 11 10.34 -1.58 13.87
CA GLU A 11 9.85 -2.76 14.57
C GLU A 11 8.47 -2.52 15.21
N GLU A 12 8.23 -1.36 15.82
CA GLU A 12 6.91 -1.02 16.39
C GLU A 12 5.81 -1.00 15.33
N ARG A 13 6.08 -0.37 14.17
CA ARG A 13 5.14 -0.34 13.04
C ARG A 13 4.90 -1.74 12.48
N LEU A 14 5.94 -2.56 12.35
CA LEU A 14 5.81 -3.95 11.90
C LEU A 14 5.02 -4.79 12.91
N LYS A 15 5.27 -4.67 14.22
CA LYS A 15 4.50 -5.37 15.26
C LYS A 15 3.02 -4.98 15.22
N ARG A 16 2.69 -3.74 14.83
CA ARG A 16 1.30 -3.32 14.64
C ARG A 16 0.64 -3.99 13.43
N LEU A 17 1.34 -4.08 12.31
CA LEU A 17 0.82 -4.67 11.07
C LEU A 17 0.87 -6.21 11.04
N LEU A 18 1.77 -6.79 11.85
CA LEU A 18 2.09 -8.22 11.92
C LEU A 18 2.27 -8.65 13.39
N PRO A 19 1.22 -8.61 14.23
CA PRO A 19 1.31 -8.79 15.69
C PRO A 19 1.84 -10.15 16.16
N THR A 20 1.94 -11.13 15.25
CA THR A 20 2.53 -12.45 15.53
C THR A 20 3.56 -12.86 14.46
N GLY A 21 4.12 -11.88 13.77
CA GLY A 21 4.89 -12.09 12.53
C GLY A 21 4.01 -12.40 11.31
N ARG A 22 2.69 -12.38 11.49
CA ARG A 22 1.65 -12.55 10.46
C ARG A 22 0.51 -11.58 10.72
N GLY A 23 -0.25 -11.25 9.67
CA GLY A 23 -1.43 -10.41 9.78
C GLY A 23 -2.45 -10.65 8.66
N VAL A 24 -3.70 -10.28 8.92
CA VAL A 24 -4.80 -10.23 7.95
C VAL A 24 -4.91 -8.81 7.42
N TRP A 25 -4.63 -8.62 6.13
CA TRP A 25 -4.59 -7.31 5.50
C TRP A 25 -5.76 -7.20 4.52
N ILE A 26 -6.56 -6.14 4.62
CA ILE A 26 -7.72 -5.91 3.76
C ILE A 26 -7.42 -4.75 2.80
N PRO A 27 -7.22 -5.02 1.50
CA PRO A 27 -7.08 -3.96 0.51
C PRO A 27 -8.44 -3.38 0.11
N ILE A 28 -8.54 -2.06 0.09
CA ILE A 28 -9.69 -1.27 -0.36
C ILE A 28 -9.28 -0.16 -1.35
N ASP A 29 -8.07 -0.25 -1.91
CA ASP A 29 -7.46 0.73 -2.82
C ASP A 29 -8.04 0.71 -4.24
N HIS A 30 -8.74 -0.37 -4.61
CA HIS A 30 -9.15 -0.63 -6.00
C HIS A 30 -10.09 0.44 -6.55
N GLY A 31 -10.88 1.10 -5.70
CA GLY A 31 -11.79 2.18 -6.07
C GLY A 31 -11.12 3.37 -6.78
N ALA A 32 -9.81 3.54 -6.63
CA ALA A 32 -9.07 4.58 -7.35
C ALA A 32 -8.68 4.17 -8.78
N SER A 33 -8.47 2.87 -9.02
CA SER A 33 -8.14 2.35 -10.36
C SER A 33 -9.40 2.06 -11.17
N ASP A 34 -10.46 1.65 -10.47
CA ASP A 34 -11.66 1.05 -11.02
C ASP A 34 -12.93 1.54 -10.28
N TRP A 35 -13.99 1.87 -11.01
CA TRP A 35 -15.34 2.14 -10.47
C TRP A 35 -16.50 1.77 -11.43
N PRO A 36 -17.62 1.20 -10.98
CA PRO A 36 -17.91 0.75 -9.63
C PRO A 36 -17.10 -0.49 -9.24
N VAL A 37 -16.89 -0.68 -7.93
CA VAL A 37 -16.28 -1.88 -7.36
C VAL A 37 -17.22 -2.40 -6.27
N ASP A 38 -17.63 -3.66 -6.39
CA ASP A 38 -18.52 -4.29 -5.43
C ASP A 38 -17.86 -4.36 -4.04
N GLY A 39 -18.60 -3.96 -3.02
CA GLY A 39 -18.12 -3.84 -1.64
C GLY A 39 -17.52 -2.48 -1.29
N LEU A 40 -17.21 -1.62 -2.27
CA LEU A 40 -16.62 -0.29 -2.03
C LEU A 40 -17.63 0.87 -2.16
N GLN A 41 -18.93 0.57 -2.23
CA GLN A 41 -19.98 1.58 -2.35
C GLN A 41 -20.15 2.43 -1.08
N ASP A 42 -19.89 1.85 0.09
CA ASP A 42 -19.91 2.52 1.39
C ASP A 42 -18.65 2.17 2.20
N ILE A 43 -17.61 2.97 2.00
CA ILE A 43 -16.31 2.78 2.65
C ILE A 43 -16.40 3.01 4.17
N GLY A 44 -17.28 3.89 4.64
CA GLY A 44 -17.42 4.18 6.08
C GLY A 44 -17.89 2.94 6.84
N THR A 45 -19.01 2.36 6.38
CA THR A 45 -19.54 1.11 6.94
C THR A 45 -18.54 -0.04 6.80
N LEU A 46 -17.87 -0.16 5.65
CA LEU A 46 -16.84 -1.18 5.43
C LEU A 46 -15.69 -1.06 6.45
N VAL A 47 -15.19 0.15 6.71
CA VAL A 47 -14.11 0.39 7.69
C VAL A 47 -14.57 0.02 9.11
N GLU A 48 -15.80 0.37 9.49
CA GLU A 48 -16.37 -0.06 10.78
C GLU A 48 -16.40 -1.58 10.89
N GLU A 49 -16.82 -2.29 9.84
CA GLU A 49 -16.88 -3.75 9.83
C GLU A 49 -15.49 -4.40 9.88
N ILE A 50 -14.53 -3.91 9.08
CA ILE A 50 -13.16 -4.41 9.05
C ILE A 50 -12.46 -4.24 10.40
N THR A 51 -12.77 -3.16 11.13
CA THR A 51 -12.11 -2.84 12.41
C THR A 51 -12.83 -3.39 13.64
N ARG A 52 -13.98 -4.05 13.48
CA ARG A 52 -14.79 -4.58 14.58
C ARG A 52 -14.06 -5.65 15.39
N GLY A 53 -14.14 -5.55 16.72
CA GLY A 53 -13.51 -6.52 17.63
C GLY A 53 -11.99 -6.42 17.56
N ARG A 54 -11.30 -7.50 17.17
CA ARG A 54 -9.86 -7.43 16.85
C ARG A 54 -9.63 -6.81 15.46
N GLY A 55 -10.59 -6.99 14.54
CA GLY A 55 -10.51 -6.52 13.16
C GLY A 55 -9.36 -7.12 12.34
N ALA A 56 -9.17 -6.58 11.14
CA ALA A 56 -7.98 -6.83 10.33
C ALA A 56 -6.73 -6.19 10.95
N ASP A 57 -5.55 -6.75 10.71
CA ASP A 57 -4.30 -6.18 11.21
C ASP A 57 -3.81 -4.99 10.34
N ALA A 58 -4.27 -4.90 9.09
CA ALA A 58 -4.02 -3.74 8.24
C ALA A 58 -5.14 -3.43 7.23
N ILE A 59 -5.29 -2.16 6.88
CA ILE A 59 -6.14 -1.70 5.77
C ILE A 59 -5.25 -1.01 4.73
N VAL A 60 -5.22 -1.52 3.50
CA VAL A 60 -4.51 -0.89 2.38
C VAL A 60 -5.46 0.03 1.63
N CYS A 61 -5.15 1.31 1.52
CA CYS A 61 -6.06 2.28 0.88
C CYS A 61 -5.32 3.51 0.34
N HIS A 62 -6.02 4.36 -0.41
CA HIS A 62 -5.49 5.66 -0.84
C HIS A 62 -5.80 6.78 0.18
N ARG A 63 -5.24 7.97 -0.08
CA ARG A 63 -5.33 9.16 0.79
C ARG A 63 -6.75 9.59 1.12
N GLY A 64 -7.67 9.42 0.18
CA GLY A 64 -9.09 9.75 0.36
C GLY A 64 -9.73 8.92 1.47
N PRO A 65 -9.86 7.59 1.29
CA PRO A 65 -10.39 6.69 2.32
C PRO A 65 -9.74 6.87 3.70
N LEU A 66 -8.40 6.91 3.76
CA LEU A 66 -7.69 7.14 5.02
C LEU A 66 -8.15 8.43 5.70
N LYS A 67 -8.17 9.55 4.97
CA LYS A 67 -8.49 10.85 5.56
C LYS A 67 -9.96 10.96 5.96
N SER A 68 -10.86 10.35 5.20
CA SER A 68 -12.31 10.44 5.41
C SER A 68 -12.83 9.47 6.47
N HIS A 69 -12.17 8.34 6.67
CA HIS A 69 -12.69 7.24 7.50
C HIS A 69 -11.74 6.78 8.60
N TYR A 70 -10.70 7.55 8.91
CA TYR A 70 -9.84 7.28 10.07
C TYR A 70 -10.65 7.16 11.37
N ASP A 71 -11.62 8.07 11.56
CA ASP A 71 -12.45 8.13 12.77
C ASP A 71 -13.64 7.14 12.74
N ASN A 72 -13.88 6.45 11.62
CA ASN A 72 -14.83 5.33 11.55
C ASN A 72 -14.25 4.04 12.13
N THR A 73 -12.95 4.00 12.46
CA THR A 73 -12.34 2.80 13.05
C THR A 73 -12.82 2.59 14.49
N HIS A 74 -13.04 1.34 14.88
CA HIS A 74 -13.40 1.03 16.27
C HIS A 74 -12.26 1.38 17.25
N ASP A 75 -12.59 1.97 18.41
CA ASP A 75 -11.63 2.40 19.45
C ASP A 75 -10.67 1.29 19.93
N ASN A 76 -11.12 0.04 19.90
CA ASN A 76 -10.35 -1.12 20.32
C ASN A 76 -9.52 -1.76 19.19
N TRP A 77 -9.60 -1.23 17.97
CA TRP A 77 -8.78 -1.68 16.86
C TRP A 77 -7.30 -1.39 17.14
N ARG A 78 -6.44 -2.35 16.78
CA ARG A 78 -4.98 -2.28 17.00
C ARG A 78 -4.19 -2.39 15.70
N GLY A 79 -4.86 -2.60 14.57
CA GLY A 79 -4.22 -2.66 13.26
C GLY A 79 -3.73 -1.29 12.78
N GLY A 80 -3.16 -1.27 11.59
CA GLY A 80 -2.58 -0.06 10.98
C GLY A 80 -3.11 0.23 9.58
N TRP A 81 -3.06 1.50 9.20
CA TRP A 81 -3.33 1.91 7.83
C TRP A 81 -2.06 1.80 6.98
N VAL A 82 -2.17 1.20 5.80
CA VAL A 82 -1.09 1.12 4.80
C VAL A 82 -1.49 1.97 3.60
N LEU A 83 -0.80 3.09 3.40
CA LEU A 83 -1.18 4.03 2.34
C LEU A 83 -0.61 3.57 1.00
N HIS A 84 -1.48 3.29 0.03
CA HIS A 84 -1.09 2.98 -1.34
C HIS A 84 -0.67 4.25 -2.08
N LEU A 85 0.61 4.31 -2.45
CA LEU A 85 1.28 5.50 -2.98
C LEU A 85 1.34 5.54 -4.49
N SER A 86 1.00 4.46 -5.19
CA SER A 86 1.01 4.42 -6.65
C SER A 86 -0.39 4.20 -7.20
N VAL A 87 -0.73 4.78 -8.36
CA VAL A 87 -2.05 4.63 -8.96
C VAL A 87 -1.96 4.60 -10.47
N SER A 88 -2.90 3.90 -11.10
CA SER A 88 -3.20 3.99 -12.52
C SER A 88 -4.69 3.70 -12.63
N THR A 89 -5.35 4.20 -13.66
CA THR A 89 -6.77 3.91 -13.88
C THR A 89 -6.97 3.24 -15.22
N ARG A 90 -8.08 2.51 -15.34
CA ARG A 90 -8.49 1.92 -16.63
C ARG A 90 -8.65 2.95 -17.77
N HIS A 91 -8.76 4.24 -17.43
CA HIS A 91 -8.98 5.31 -18.38
C HIS A 91 -7.68 5.83 -19.01
N SER A 92 -6.52 5.34 -18.57
CA SER A 92 -5.20 5.78 -19.04
C SER A 92 -4.82 5.19 -20.42
N GLY A 93 -5.76 4.57 -21.14
CA GLY A 93 -5.52 3.99 -22.47
C GLY A 93 -4.50 2.85 -22.43
N ASP A 94 -3.50 2.94 -23.31
CA ASP A 94 -2.33 2.05 -23.35
C ASP A 94 -1.56 2.02 -22.02
N LYS A 95 -1.58 3.13 -21.27
CA LYS A 95 -0.90 3.29 -19.99
C LYS A 95 -1.72 2.85 -18.78
N ALA A 96 -2.78 2.06 -18.95
CA ALA A 96 -3.60 1.58 -17.83
C ALA A 96 -2.81 0.71 -16.83
N GLY A 97 -1.73 0.05 -17.29
CA GLY A 97 -0.79 -0.70 -16.45
C GLY A 97 0.28 0.15 -15.78
N TRP A 98 0.50 1.39 -16.20
CA TRP A 98 1.56 2.25 -15.66
C TRP A 98 1.14 2.89 -14.32
N LYS A 99 1.62 2.30 -13.21
CA LYS A 99 1.40 2.83 -11.87
C LYS A 99 2.32 4.03 -11.62
N VAL A 100 1.74 5.22 -11.57
CA VAL A 100 2.46 6.47 -11.29
C VAL A 100 2.41 6.78 -9.80
N LEU A 101 3.44 7.47 -9.28
CA LEU A 101 3.45 7.93 -7.90
C LEU A 101 2.34 8.98 -7.68
N ALA A 102 1.48 8.73 -6.71
CA ALA A 102 0.41 9.63 -6.29
C ALA A 102 0.94 10.60 -5.21
N GLY A 103 1.92 11.44 -5.56
CA GLY A 103 2.56 12.39 -4.65
C GLY A 103 3.95 12.82 -5.13
N GLU A 104 4.60 13.68 -4.35
CA GLU A 104 5.96 14.14 -4.63
C GLU A 104 6.98 13.18 -4.02
N ALA A 105 7.91 12.68 -4.83
CA ALA A 105 8.88 11.65 -4.42
C ALA A 105 9.75 12.06 -3.22
N VAL A 106 9.94 13.37 -2.98
CA VAL A 106 10.80 13.89 -1.91
C VAL A 106 10.19 13.83 -0.51
N ASN A 107 8.87 13.65 -0.40
CA ASN A 107 8.17 13.68 0.89
C ASN A 107 6.92 12.79 0.94
N VAL A 108 6.79 11.84 0.02
CA VAL A 108 5.55 11.07 -0.14
C VAL A 108 5.33 10.17 1.07
N VAL A 109 6.40 9.59 1.64
CA VAL A 109 6.32 8.74 2.84
C VAL A 109 6.09 9.59 4.08
N VAL A 110 6.77 10.74 4.21
CA VAL A 110 6.48 11.70 5.31
C VAL A 110 5.00 12.09 5.31
N SER A 111 4.47 12.50 4.15
CA SER A 111 3.06 12.88 4.02
C SER A 111 2.10 11.72 4.34
N ALA A 112 2.50 10.48 4.08
CA ALA A 112 1.72 9.31 4.46
C ALA A 112 1.64 9.16 5.98
N VAL A 113 2.78 9.25 6.68
CA VAL A 113 2.87 9.13 8.14
C VAL A 113 2.10 10.24 8.84
N GLU A 114 2.20 11.49 8.37
CA GLU A 114 1.44 12.63 8.91
C GLU A 114 -0.08 12.44 8.83
N ARG A 115 -0.55 11.58 7.91
CA ARG A 115 -1.97 11.22 7.76
C ARG A 115 -2.40 10.06 8.65
N GLY A 116 -1.49 9.51 9.46
CA GLY A 116 -1.75 8.36 10.33
C GLY A 116 -1.39 7.00 9.70
N ALA A 117 -0.68 6.98 8.57
CA ALA A 117 -0.23 5.72 7.99
C ALA A 117 0.80 5.03 8.90
N THR A 118 0.60 3.73 9.12
CA THR A 118 1.54 2.86 9.83
C THR A 118 2.62 2.36 8.88
N GLY A 119 2.25 2.08 7.62
CA GLY A 119 3.14 1.71 6.52
C GLY A 119 2.67 2.28 5.19
N VAL A 120 3.38 1.98 4.12
CA VAL A 120 3.03 2.40 2.75
C VAL A 120 3.10 1.23 1.79
N SER A 121 2.47 1.34 0.62
CA SER A 121 2.60 0.35 -0.45
C SER A 121 2.82 1.00 -1.82
N VAL A 122 3.60 0.33 -2.66
CA VAL A 122 3.85 0.72 -4.05
C VAL A 122 3.64 -0.51 -4.93
N GLN A 123 3.00 -0.32 -6.08
CA GLN A 123 2.75 -1.38 -7.04
C GLN A 123 3.69 -1.30 -8.24
N VAL A 124 4.19 -2.47 -8.65
CA VAL A 124 4.93 -2.67 -9.90
C VAL A 124 4.21 -3.73 -10.72
N ASN A 125 3.84 -3.39 -11.95
CA ASN A 125 3.38 -4.38 -12.93
C ASN A 125 4.60 -4.83 -13.75
N LEU A 126 5.08 -6.04 -13.47
CA LEU A 126 6.22 -6.61 -14.19
C LEU A 126 5.80 -6.98 -15.62
N GLY A 127 6.68 -6.72 -16.57
CA GLY A 127 6.46 -6.84 -18.01
C GLY A 127 5.71 -5.66 -18.63
N ASP A 128 5.31 -4.64 -17.86
CA ASP A 128 4.68 -3.43 -18.42
C ASP A 128 5.72 -2.59 -19.18
N GLU A 129 5.31 -1.85 -20.20
CA GLU A 129 6.22 -0.97 -20.96
C GLU A 129 6.91 0.07 -20.06
N HIS A 130 6.26 0.42 -18.95
CA HIS A 130 6.75 1.37 -17.94
C HIS A 130 7.30 0.69 -16.67
N GLU A 131 7.63 -0.61 -16.70
CA GLU A 131 8.17 -1.34 -15.54
C GLU A 131 9.38 -0.62 -14.92
N SER A 132 10.32 -0.16 -15.73
CA SER A 132 11.52 0.53 -15.25
C SER A 132 11.20 1.81 -14.46
N ASN A 133 10.15 2.56 -14.84
CA ASN A 133 9.67 3.72 -14.10
C ASN A 133 9.02 3.33 -12.77
N MET A 134 8.24 2.24 -12.75
CA MET A 134 7.64 1.72 -11.52
C MET A 134 8.68 1.20 -10.54
N LEU A 135 9.72 0.51 -11.03
CA LEU A 135 10.86 0.06 -10.23
C LEU A 135 11.66 1.23 -9.65
N ALA A 136 11.90 2.27 -10.44
CA ALA A 136 12.56 3.49 -9.95
C ALA A 136 11.74 4.18 -8.85
N THR A 137 10.40 4.19 -9.01
CA THR A 137 9.49 4.71 -7.99
C THR A 137 9.55 3.87 -6.72
N LEU A 138 9.50 2.54 -6.82
CA LEU A 138 9.64 1.63 -5.68
C LEU A 138 10.96 1.85 -4.94
N ALA A 139 12.08 1.97 -5.67
CA ALA A 139 13.40 2.21 -5.09
C ALA A 139 13.47 3.55 -4.34
N SER A 140 12.99 4.64 -4.94
CA SER A 140 12.96 5.96 -4.28
C SER A 140 12.12 5.95 -3.00
N VAL A 141 10.97 5.25 -3.02
CA VAL A 141 10.12 5.12 -1.82
C VAL A 141 10.77 4.23 -0.78
N ALA A 142 11.49 3.18 -1.17
CA ALA A 142 12.23 2.30 -0.26
C ALA A 142 13.33 3.07 0.49
N ASP A 143 14.08 3.94 -0.19
CA ASP A 143 15.10 4.79 0.43
C ASP A 143 14.48 5.74 1.47
N GLU A 144 13.35 6.40 1.13
CA GLU A 144 12.64 7.27 2.07
C GLU A 144 12.08 6.47 3.27
N CYS A 145 11.53 5.28 3.03
CA CYS A 145 11.04 4.38 4.07
C CYS A 145 12.13 3.94 5.04
N GLN A 146 13.33 3.63 4.52
CA GLN A 146 14.48 3.24 5.34
C GLN A 146 14.92 4.39 6.27
N LEU A 147 14.93 5.63 5.77
CA LEU A 147 15.29 6.81 6.57
C LEU A 147 14.26 7.13 7.66
N LEU A 148 13.00 6.76 7.46
CA LEU A 148 11.89 7.11 8.35
C LEU A 148 11.40 5.93 9.22
N GLY A 149 11.99 4.75 9.08
CA GLY A 149 11.55 3.54 9.78
C GLY A 149 10.14 3.11 9.39
N VAL A 150 9.71 3.34 8.15
CA VAL A 150 8.34 3.04 7.70
C VAL A 150 8.32 1.71 6.93
N PRO A 151 7.45 0.75 7.27
CA PRO A 151 7.28 -0.47 6.48
C PRO A 151 6.75 -0.18 5.07
N LEU A 152 7.39 -0.77 4.06
CA LEU A 152 6.98 -0.72 2.66
C LEU A 152 6.48 -2.10 2.20
N LEU A 153 5.26 -2.15 1.69
CA LEU A 153 4.71 -3.29 0.96
C LEU A 153 4.94 -3.10 -0.54
N GLY A 154 5.78 -3.94 -1.15
CA GLY A 154 5.91 -4.04 -2.60
C GLY A 154 4.80 -4.94 -3.18
N MET A 155 3.89 -4.36 -3.95
CA MET A 155 2.81 -5.08 -4.64
C MET A 155 3.30 -5.42 -6.05
N MET A 156 3.93 -6.58 -6.20
CA MET A 156 4.57 -7.03 -7.44
C MET A 156 3.60 -7.91 -8.22
N TYR A 157 3.23 -7.51 -9.44
CA TYR A 157 2.30 -8.27 -10.28
C TYR A 157 2.91 -8.62 -11.63
N PRO A 158 3.19 -9.89 -11.92
CA PRO A 158 3.66 -10.36 -13.22
C PRO A 158 2.51 -10.42 -14.23
N ARG A 159 2.28 -9.34 -14.98
CA ARG A 159 1.09 -9.25 -15.86
C ARG A 159 1.19 -8.36 -17.10
N GLY A 160 2.33 -7.74 -17.36
CA GLY A 160 2.49 -6.87 -18.52
C GLY A 160 2.83 -7.62 -19.81
N GLU A 161 2.68 -6.94 -20.95
CA GLU A 161 2.84 -7.49 -22.30
C GLU A 161 4.24 -8.10 -22.54
N TYR A 162 5.28 -7.55 -21.92
CA TYR A 162 6.66 -7.96 -22.07
C TYR A 162 7.12 -8.96 -21.00
N LEU A 163 6.21 -9.49 -20.19
CA LEU A 163 6.55 -10.51 -19.19
C LEU A 163 7.11 -11.75 -19.91
N LYS A 164 8.34 -12.15 -19.55
CA LYS A 164 9.01 -13.33 -20.08
C LYS A 164 9.34 -14.29 -18.95
N LEU A 165 8.65 -15.43 -18.94
CA LEU A 165 8.89 -16.49 -17.97
C LEU A 165 10.17 -17.25 -18.33
N MET A 166 10.91 -17.67 -17.31
CA MET A 166 12.08 -18.53 -17.51
C MET A 166 11.62 -19.98 -17.75
N ASP A 167 12.34 -20.70 -18.62
CA ASP A 167 12.08 -22.13 -18.82
C ASP A 167 12.26 -22.88 -17.49
N GLY A 168 11.22 -23.62 -17.08
CA GLY A 168 11.21 -24.37 -15.81
C GLY A 168 10.77 -23.58 -14.58
N ASP A 169 10.32 -22.33 -14.75
CA ASP A 169 9.66 -21.56 -13.68
C ASP A 169 8.27 -22.13 -13.37
N ASP A 170 8.12 -22.77 -12.21
CA ASP A 170 6.87 -23.36 -11.74
C ASP A 170 5.92 -22.35 -11.08
N THR A 171 6.38 -21.13 -10.84
CA THR A 171 5.57 -20.08 -10.22
C THR A 171 4.82 -19.21 -11.23
N ASN A 172 5.16 -19.35 -12.52
CA ASN A 172 4.63 -18.52 -13.60
C ASN A 172 4.86 -17.02 -13.37
N GLY A 173 6.05 -16.67 -12.87
CA GLY A 173 6.49 -15.31 -12.62
C GLY A 173 6.05 -14.72 -11.28
N VAL A 174 5.48 -15.52 -10.37
CA VAL A 174 4.97 -15.11 -9.04
C VAL A 174 5.87 -15.56 -7.90
#